data_AF-A0A7S3RSN0-F1
#
_entry.id   AF-A0A7S3RSN0-F1
#
_cell.length_a   1.000
_cell.length_b   1.000
_cell.length_c   1.000
_cell.angle_alpha   90.00
_cell.angle_beta   90.00
_cell.angle_gamma   90.00
#
_symmetry.space_group_name_H-M   'P 1'
#
loop_
_entity.id
_entity.type
_entity.pdbx_description
1 polymer ?
#
loop_
_entity_poly.entity_id
_entity_poly.type
_entity_poly.pdbx_seq_one_letter_code
_entity_poly.pdbx_strand_id
1 'polypeptide(L)'
;MGLARGWPGGAQAALAEWDAARPLWACDERGGGTPLARAAREAGSGALRSAGLLVGPEGGFSAAEFEAVAAAPGVAFVSLGSNILRAETAALAALAVVGAEEEAVGGEGKNV
;
A
#
# COMPACT_ATOMS: atom_id res chain seq x y z
N MET A 1 2.03 9.48 -7.36
CA MET A 1 1.67 9.11 -5.98
C MET A 1 0.43 9.90 -5.53
N GLY A 2 -0.75 9.27 -5.62
CA GLY A 2 -2.01 9.91 -5.21
C GLY A 2 -2.33 9.55 -3.77
N LEU A 3 -2.16 10.48 -2.83
CA LEU A 3 -2.69 10.34 -1.48
C LEU A 3 -4.20 10.56 -1.55
N ALA A 4 -4.96 9.48 -1.48
CA ALA A 4 -6.40 9.56 -1.41
C ALA A 4 -6.79 10.18 -0.05
N ARG A 5 -7.12 11.47 -0.07
CA ARG A 5 -7.76 12.15 1.06
C ARG A 5 -9.07 11.43 1.34
N GLY A 6 -9.28 11.04 2.60
CA GLY A 6 -10.44 10.37 3.18
C GLY A 6 -11.56 9.99 2.22
N TRP A 7 -11.72 8.70 1.95
CA TRP A 7 -12.75 8.16 1.08
C TRP A 7 -14.15 8.50 1.61
N PRO A 8 -14.94 9.36 0.93
CA PRO A 8 -16.33 9.57 1.30
C PRO A 8 -17.07 8.23 1.05
N GLY A 9 -17.45 7.56 2.13
CA GLY A 9 -18.06 6.22 2.08
C GLY A 9 -17.21 5.06 2.65
N GLY A 10 -16.01 5.33 3.17
CA GLY A 10 -15.17 4.33 3.85
C GLY A 10 -14.35 3.45 2.90
N ALA A 11 -13.54 2.54 3.47
CA ALA A 11 -12.59 1.68 2.75
C ALA A 11 -13.25 0.76 1.71
N GLN A 12 -14.54 0.48 1.81
CA GLN A 12 -15.25 -0.37 0.84
C GLN A 12 -15.59 0.42 -0.42
N ALA A 13 -16.00 1.69 -0.25
CA ALA A 13 -16.46 2.53 -1.35
C ALA A 13 -15.36 2.77 -2.38
N ALA A 14 -14.16 3.16 -1.96
CA ALA A 14 -13.11 3.41 -2.95
C ALA A 14 -12.23 2.19 -3.28
N LEU A 15 -12.46 1.03 -2.65
CA LEU A 15 -11.98 -0.25 -3.20
C LEU A 15 -12.80 -0.59 -4.44
N ALA A 16 -14.11 -0.31 -4.42
CA ALA A 16 -14.98 -0.51 -5.57
C ALA A 16 -14.66 0.45 -6.74
N GLU A 17 -14.12 1.63 -6.45
CA GLU A 17 -13.70 2.61 -7.47
C GLU A 17 -12.23 2.44 -7.89
N TRP A 18 -11.47 1.54 -7.26
CA TRP A 18 -10.06 1.37 -7.57
C TRP A 18 -9.87 0.70 -8.94
N ASP A 19 -9.01 1.30 -9.76
CA ASP A 19 -8.63 0.71 -11.03
C ASP A 19 -7.72 -0.51 -10.80
N ALA A 20 -8.27 -1.70 -11.07
CA ALA A 20 -7.59 -2.98 -10.91
C ALA A 20 -6.31 -3.14 -11.75
N ALA A 21 -6.10 -2.30 -12.77
CA ALA A 21 -4.84 -2.27 -13.51
C ALA A 21 -3.68 -1.68 -12.70
N ARG A 22 -3.97 -1.01 -11.58
CA ARG A 22 -2.98 -0.38 -10.69
C ARG A 22 -2.76 -1.25 -9.45
N PRO A 23 -1.50 -1.53 -9.06
CA PRO A 23 -1.23 -2.25 -7.83
C PRO A 23 -1.84 -1.54 -6.62
N LEU A 24 -2.49 -2.30 -5.74
CA LEU A 24 -2.93 -1.81 -4.44
C LEU A 24 -2.29 -2.65 -3.34
N TRP A 25 -1.35 -2.06 -2.60
CA TRP A 25 -0.66 -2.76 -1.52
C TRP A 25 -1.34 -2.49 -0.18
N ALA A 26 -1.89 -3.54 0.42
CA ALA A 26 -2.54 -3.49 1.73
C ALA A 26 -1.53 -3.82 2.84
N CYS A 27 -1.23 -2.84 3.69
CA CYS A 27 -0.36 -3.03 4.84
C CYS A 27 -1.14 -3.72 5.96
N ASP A 28 -0.73 -4.95 6.30
CA ASP A 28 -1.34 -5.74 7.36
C ASP A 28 -0.36 -5.98 8.52
N GLU A 29 -0.86 -5.81 9.75
CA GLU A 29 -0.14 -6.00 11.00
C GLU A 29 -0.04 -7.47 11.43
N ARG A 30 -0.89 -8.34 10.87
CA ARG A 30 -0.91 -9.78 11.21
C ARG A 30 0.31 -10.54 10.71
N GLY A 31 1.13 -9.89 9.87
CA GLY A 31 2.31 -10.49 9.25
C GLY A 31 1.97 -11.48 8.14
N GLY A 32 2.98 -11.94 7.41
CA GLY A 32 2.83 -12.93 6.33
C GLY A 32 2.64 -12.36 4.92
N GLY A 33 2.39 -11.05 4.79
CA GLY A 33 2.44 -10.35 3.50
C GLY A 33 3.84 -10.28 2.91
N THR A 34 3.95 -10.11 1.59
CA THR A 34 5.24 -9.93 0.92
C THR A 34 5.90 -8.64 1.43
N PRO A 35 7.22 -8.60 1.70
CA PRO A 35 7.87 -7.36 2.09
C PRO A 35 7.59 -6.25 1.07
N LEU A 36 7.13 -5.08 1.51
CA LEU A 36 6.71 -3.99 0.59
C LEU A 36 7.83 -3.60 -0.39
N ALA A 37 9.08 -3.53 0.08
CA ALA A 37 10.24 -3.24 -0.76
C ALA A 37 10.39 -4.23 -1.93
N ARG A 38 10.14 -5.52 -1.66
CA ARG A 38 10.18 -6.56 -2.68
C ARG A 38 9.02 -6.41 -3.68
N ALA A 39 7.80 -6.20 -3.17
CA ALA A 39 6.61 -6.01 -4.02
C ALA A 39 6.76 -4.78 -4.93
N ALA A 40 7.30 -3.68 -4.40
CA ALA A 40 7.62 -2.47 -5.15
C ALA A 40 8.63 -2.75 -6.28
N ARG A 41 9.74 -3.43 -5.95
CA ARG A 41 10.78 -3.77 -6.93
C ARG A 41 10.28 -4.65 -8.06
N GLU A 42 9.46 -5.66 -7.73
CA GLU A 42 8.89 -6.60 -8.70
C GLU A 42 7.86 -5.93 -9.62
N ALA A 43 7.17 -4.87 -9.15
CA ALA A 43 6.21 -4.13 -9.96
C ALA A 43 6.85 -3.29 -11.08
N GLY A 44 8.13 -2.90 -10.93
CA GLY A 44 8.83 -2.03 -11.88
C GLY A 44 8.35 -0.57 -11.87
N SER A 45 9.11 0.34 -12.49
CA SER A 45 8.91 1.80 -12.35
C SER A 45 7.56 2.32 -12.85
N GLY A 46 7.00 1.72 -13.90
CA GLY A 46 5.72 2.13 -14.47
C GLY A 46 4.56 1.92 -13.50
N ALA A 47 4.49 0.73 -12.89
CA ALA A 47 3.42 0.37 -11.97
C ALA A 47 3.59 1.07 -10.61
N LEU A 48 4.83 1.21 -10.12
CA LEU A 48 5.18 1.89 -8.86
C LEU A 48 4.58 3.30 -8.73
N ARG A 49 4.67 4.12 -9.79
CA ARG A 49 4.16 5.51 -9.80
C ARG A 49 2.65 5.63 -9.65
N SER A 50 1.95 4.59 -10.07
CA SER A 50 0.50 4.48 -10.05
C SER A 50 -0.03 3.67 -8.86
N ALA A 51 0.84 3.05 -8.07
CA ALA A 51 0.43 2.18 -6.98
C ALA A 51 -0.37 2.93 -5.89
N GLY A 52 -1.29 2.21 -5.27
CA GLY A 52 -2.01 2.61 -4.08
C GLY A 52 -1.45 1.93 -2.84
N LEU A 53 -1.53 2.62 -1.71
CA LEU A 53 -1.25 2.07 -0.40
C LEU A 53 -2.54 2.09 0.42
N LEU A 54 -2.91 0.94 0.97
CA LEU A 54 -4.02 0.81 1.90
C LEU A 54 -3.45 0.48 3.27
N VAL A 55 -3.70 1.35 4.25
CA VAL A 55 -3.28 1.16 5.64
C VAL A 55 -4.52 0.99 6.49
N GLY A 56 -4.57 -0.09 7.27
CA GLY A 56 -5.68 -0.38 8.17
C GLY A 56 -5.85 0.69 9.27
N PRO A 57 -7.03 0.75 9.90
CA PRO A 57 -7.28 1.62 11.05
C PRO A 57 -6.45 1.20 12.28
N GLU A 58 -6.45 2.03 13.33
CA GLU A 58 -5.81 1.70 14.60
C GLU A 58 -6.44 0.43 15.19
N GLY A 59 -5.67 -0.69 15.20
CA GLY A 59 -6.15 -2.02 15.61
C GLY A 59 -6.35 -3.02 14.45
N GLY A 60 -5.94 -2.66 13.24
CA GLY A 60 -5.92 -3.54 12.09
C GLY A 60 -7.27 -3.70 11.40
N PHE A 61 -7.30 -4.46 10.31
CA PHE A 61 -8.55 -4.81 9.65
C PHE A 61 -9.38 -5.74 10.54
N SER A 62 -10.67 -5.49 10.67
CA SER A 62 -11.61 -6.52 11.13
C SER A 62 -11.61 -7.71 10.17
N ALA A 63 -12.13 -8.87 10.60
CA ALA A 63 -12.23 -10.03 9.71
C ALA A 63 -13.04 -9.70 8.43
N ALA A 64 -14.14 -8.96 8.55
CA ALA A 64 -14.95 -8.57 7.41
C ALA A 64 -14.23 -7.61 6.45
N GLU A 65 -13.47 -6.64 6.98
CA GLU A 65 -12.68 -5.73 6.16
C GLU A 65 -11.51 -6.45 5.49
N PHE A 66 -10.86 -7.37 6.20
CA PHE A 66 -9.78 -8.17 5.63
C PHE A 66 -10.28 -8.98 4.43
N GLU A 67 -11.40 -9.67 4.56
CA GLU A 67 -12.01 -10.43 3.45
C GLU A 67 -12.43 -9.51 2.29
N ALA A 68 -12.98 -8.32 2.58
CA ALA A 68 -13.33 -7.36 1.55
C ALA A 68 -12.11 -6.84 0.77
N VAL A 69 -11.01 -6.56 1.48
CA VAL A 69 -9.73 -6.15 0.89
C VAL A 69 -9.11 -7.29 0.09
N ALA A 70 -9.15 -8.53 0.62
CA ALA A 70 -8.64 -9.71 -0.06
C ALA A 70 -9.41 -10.05 -1.35
N ALA A 71 -10.72 -9.77 -1.38
CA ALA A 71 -11.57 -9.98 -2.55
C ALA A 71 -11.40 -8.89 -3.62
N ALA A 72 -10.77 -7.76 -3.31
CA ALA A 72 -10.63 -6.67 -4.25
C ALA A 72 -9.57 -6.97 -5.33
N PRO A 73 -9.87 -6.74 -6.61
CA PRO A 73 -8.95 -7.06 -7.70
C PRO A 73 -7.71 -6.15 -7.66
N GLY A 74 -6.53 -6.74 -7.91
CA GLY A 74 -5.27 -6.00 -7.92
C GLY A 74 -4.69 -5.69 -6.53
N VAL A 75 -5.31 -6.21 -5.46
CA VAL A 75 -4.79 -6.09 -4.10
C VAL A 75 -3.72 -7.14 -3.82
N ALA A 76 -2.63 -6.72 -3.17
CA ALA A 76 -1.66 -7.61 -2.56
C ALA A 76 -1.36 -7.17 -1.13
N PHE A 77 -1.42 -8.11 -0.18
CA PHE A 77 -1.03 -7.85 1.19
C PHE A 77 0.50 -7.79 1.32
N VAL A 78 0.97 -6.74 1.99
CA VAL A 78 2.39 -6.46 2.19
C VAL A 78 2.74 -6.28 3.65
N SER A 79 3.99 -6.57 4.00
CA SER A 79 4.57 -6.34 5.32
C SER A 79 5.52 -5.15 5.32
N LEU A 80 5.49 -4.39 6.42
CA LEU A 80 6.43 -3.30 6.73
C LEU A 80 7.53 -3.74 7.72
N GLY A 81 7.73 -5.05 7.87
CA GLY A 81 8.69 -5.64 8.81
C GLY A 81 8.03 -6.22 10.06
N SER A 82 8.84 -6.47 11.09
CA SER A 82 8.42 -7.16 12.32
C SER A 82 7.75 -6.26 13.37
N ASN A 83 7.77 -4.94 13.16
CA ASN A 83 7.23 -3.99 14.12
C ASN A 83 5.75 -3.75 13.86
N ILE A 84 4.96 -3.70 14.93
CA ILE A 84 3.57 -3.24 14.87
C ILE A 84 3.61 -1.71 14.80
N LEU A 85 3.17 -1.17 13.66
CA LEU A 85 3.16 0.28 13.41
C LEU A 85 1.74 0.81 13.59
N ARG A 86 1.61 1.98 14.23
CA ARG A 86 0.38 2.77 14.21
C ARG A 86 0.05 3.19 12.78
N ALA A 87 -1.22 3.45 12.48
CA ALA A 87 -1.68 3.73 11.12
C ALA A 87 -0.88 4.85 10.42
N GLU A 88 -0.62 5.96 11.10
CA GLU A 88 0.14 7.08 10.56
C GLU A 88 1.61 6.71 10.29
N THR A 89 2.21 5.96 11.22
CA THR A 89 3.60 5.49 11.07
C THR A 89 3.72 4.49 9.93
N ALA A 90 2.75 3.59 9.80
CA ALA A 90 2.68 2.62 8.70
C ALA A 90 2.55 3.33 7.35
N ALA A 91 1.71 4.35 7.25
CA ALA A 91 1.56 5.15 6.04
C ALA A 91 2.87 5.85 5.64
N LEU A 92 3.53 6.51 6.60
CA LEU A 92 4.81 7.19 6.34
C LEU A 92 5.93 6.20 5.97
N ALA A 93 6.02 5.07 6.68
CA ALA A 93 7.00 4.03 6.38
C ALA A 93 6.78 3.42 4.99
N ALA A 94 5.52 3.14 4.64
CA ALA A 94 5.18 2.59 3.32
C ALA A 94 5.54 3.56 2.18
N LEU A 95 5.22 4.84 2.33
CA LEU A 95 5.59 5.89 1.37
C LEU A 95 7.11 6.02 1.22
N ALA A 96 7.86 5.97 2.33
CA ALA A 96 9.32 6.03 2.30
C ALA A 96 9.93 4.86 1.54
N VAL A 97 9.44 3.63 1.77
CA VAL A 97 9.89 2.43 1.05
C VAL A 97 9.58 2.54 -0.44
N VAL A 98 8.36 2.94 -0.80
CA VAL A 98 7.94 3.10 -2.20
C VAL A 98 8.77 4.17 -2.91
N GLY A 99 9.02 5.32 -2.26
CA GLY A 99 9.84 6.39 -2.82
C GLY A 99 11.29 5.95 -3.05
N ALA A 100 11.88 5.22 -2.10
CA ALA A 100 13.23 4.68 -2.24
C ALA A 100 13.34 3.67 -3.39
N GLU A 101 12.36 2.78 -3.56
CA GLU A 101 12.34 1.83 -4.68
C GLU A 101 12.04 2.55 -6.01
N GLU A 102 11.23 3.60 -6.04
CA GLU A 102 11.04 4.43 -7.24
C GLU A 102 12.36 5.08 -7.69
N GLU A 103 13.13 5.65 -6.76
CA GLU A 103 14.45 6.24 -7.06
C GLU A 103 15.43 5.18 -7.57
N ALA A 104 15.47 4.01 -6.93
CA ALA A 104 16.35 2.91 -7.31
C ALA A 104 16.05 2.37 -8.73
N VAL A 105 14.80 2.41 -9.18
CA VAL A 105 14.39 1.98 -10.52
C VAL A 105 14.41 3.15 -11.53
N GLY A 106 14.30 4.39 -11.06
CA GLY A 106 14.09 5.60 -11.87
C GLY A 106 15.34 6.45 -12.16
N GLY A 107 16.43 6.28 -11.42
CA GLY A 107 17.75 6.80 -11.80
C GLY A 107 17.82 8.29 -12.18
N GLU A 108 17.12 9.17 -11.48
CA GLU A 108 17.41 10.62 -11.45
C GLU A 108 16.67 11.27 -10.27
N GLY A 109 17.34 11.30 -9.12
CA GLY A 109 16.85 11.97 -7.92
C GLY A 109 16.90 13.49 -8.11
N LYS A 110 15.74 14.15 -8.12
CA LYS A 110 15.66 15.54 -7.66
C LYS A 110 15.35 15.50 -6.17
N ASN A 111 16.42 15.49 -5.38
CA ASN A 111 16.32 15.68 -3.94
C ASN A 111 16.30 17.18 -3.62
N VAL A 112 15.55 17.50 -2.56
CA VAL A 112 15.33 18.85 -2.00
C VAL A 112 16.62 19.56 -1.62
#